data_AF-A0A8J6B5V4-F1
#
_entry.id   AF-A0A8J6B5V4-F1
#
_cell.length_a   1.000
_cell.length_b   1.000
_cell.length_c   1.000
_cell.angle_alpha   90.00
_cell.angle_beta   90.00
_cell.angle_gamma   90.00
#
_symmetry.space_group_name_H-M   'P 1'
#
loop_
_entity.id
_entity.type
_entity.pdbx_description
1 polymer ?
#
loop_
_entity_poly.entity_id
_entity_poly.type
_entity_poly.pdbx_seq_one_letter_code
_entity_poly.pdbx_strand_id
1 'polypeptide(L)'
;MAQPITEEELQDLYHWIDAIELSRPKRNISRDFSDGVMAAEVIANFIPRIVELHNYQSASSTHAKRYNWETLQRKVLRRLHVRLPNDQITDIVNAVPGSIEPVLLDIRDAIEYYMANKASRSMSSRDDDQPEPREIPLSQAMAPIKPRRQQREPEPDYAEQETMEIMQEQEQRIGDLEEANKVLEIKVEKLQQLVKLKDSRIRALTDKLIESGLV
;
A
#
# COMPACT_ATOMS: atom_id res chain seq x y z
N MET A 1 8.41 31.34 -3.60
CA MET A 1 9.17 30.69 -4.68
C MET A 1 9.85 29.48 -4.05
N ALA A 2 9.43 28.26 -4.38
CA ALA A 2 10.12 27.06 -3.91
C ALA A 2 11.50 27.04 -4.59
N GLN A 3 12.57 26.88 -3.81
CA GLN A 3 13.91 26.76 -4.40
C GLN A 3 13.96 25.47 -5.22
N PRO A 4 14.55 25.49 -6.44
CA PRO A 4 14.74 24.26 -7.19
C PRO A 4 15.67 23.35 -6.39
N ILE A 5 15.26 22.09 -6.20
CA ILE A 5 16.07 21.04 -5.58
C ILE A 5 17.38 20.95 -6.36
N THR A 6 18.51 21.00 -5.66
CA THR A 6 19.82 20.89 -6.30
C THR A 6 20.08 19.45 -6.75
N GLU A 7 20.92 19.26 -7.77
CA GLU A 7 21.29 17.92 -8.25
C GLU A 7 21.95 17.08 -7.13
N GLU A 8 22.72 17.73 -6.24
CA GLU A 8 23.33 17.09 -5.08
C GLU A 8 22.28 16.57 -4.09
N GLU A 9 21.29 17.40 -3.73
CA GLU A 9 20.19 16.98 -2.83
C GLU A 9 19.35 15.84 -3.43
N LEU A 10 19.16 15.87 -4.76
CA LEU A 10 18.46 14.82 -5.48
C LEU A 10 19.22 13.49 -5.44
N GLN A 11 20.54 13.54 -5.66
CA GLN A 11 21.39 12.37 -5.59
C GLN A 11 21.44 11.80 -4.18
N ASP A 12 21.50 12.63 -3.15
CA ASP A 12 21.47 12.21 -1.74
C ASP A 12 20.14 11.55 -1.37
N LEU A 13 19.02 12.12 -1.84
CA LEU A 13 17.69 11.54 -1.66
C LEU A 13 17.61 10.13 -2.25
N TYR A 14 18.15 9.93 -3.46
CA TYR A 14 18.14 8.63 -4.11
C TYR A 14 19.00 7.59 -3.38
N HIS A 15 20.19 7.97 -2.90
CA HIS A 15 21.01 7.10 -2.06
C HIS A 15 20.31 6.73 -0.75
N TRP A 16 19.64 7.69 -0.09
CA TRP A 16 18.88 7.43 1.13
C TRP A 16 17.75 6.42 0.88
N ILE A 17 17.02 6.58 -0.23
CA ILE A 17 15.96 5.66 -0.64
C ILE A 17 16.50 4.27 -0.99
N ASP A 18 17.69 4.18 -1.57
CA ASP A 18 18.33 2.90 -1.93
C ASP A 18 18.97 2.17 -0.74
N ALA A 19 19.29 2.89 0.33
CA ALA A 19 19.72 2.29 1.59
C ALA A 19 18.59 1.53 2.32
N ILE A 20 17.33 1.77 1.94
CA ILE A 20 16.16 1.09 2.51
C ILE A 20 15.93 -0.22 1.76
N GLU A 21 15.83 -1.33 2.50
CA GLU A 21 15.45 -2.64 1.95
C GLU A 21 13.97 -2.64 1.53
N LEU A 22 13.70 -2.13 0.33
CA LEU A 22 12.35 -2.12 -0.25
C LEU A 22 12.07 -3.44 -0.99
N SER A 23 10.80 -3.82 -1.03
CA SER A 23 10.31 -5.11 -1.54
C SER A 23 10.62 -5.36 -3.02
N ARG A 24 10.96 -4.31 -3.79
CA ARG A 24 11.14 -4.36 -5.24
C ARG A 24 12.37 -3.55 -5.69
N PRO A 25 13.15 -4.06 -6.67
CA PRO A 25 14.26 -3.32 -7.25
C PRO A 25 13.74 -2.12 -8.04
N LYS A 26 14.26 -0.92 -7.75
CA LYS A 26 13.85 0.32 -8.39
C LYS A 26 14.48 0.47 -9.78
N ARG A 27 13.71 0.93 -10.76
CA ARG A 27 14.25 1.39 -12.06
C ARG A 27 13.83 2.81 -12.39
N ASN A 28 12.66 3.27 -11.94
CA ASN A 28 12.15 4.61 -12.23
C ASN A 28 11.33 5.12 -11.04
N ILE A 29 11.89 6.05 -10.27
CA ILE A 29 11.31 6.56 -9.02
C ILE A 29 9.92 7.16 -9.25
N SER A 30 9.72 7.98 -10.28
CA SER A 30 8.39 8.57 -10.56
C SER A 30 7.33 7.50 -10.81
N ARG A 31 7.68 6.40 -11.49
CA ARG A 31 6.76 5.28 -11.74
C ARG A 31 6.56 4.40 -10.51
N ASP A 32 7.65 4.05 -9.83
CA ASP A 32 7.67 3.09 -8.72
C ASP A 32 6.97 3.65 -7.48
N PHE A 33 6.96 4.98 -7.31
CA PHE A 33 6.21 5.66 -6.25
C PHE A 33 4.79 6.08 -6.66
N SER A 34 4.41 6.00 -7.95
CA SER A 34 3.12 6.51 -8.43
C SER A 34 1.90 5.86 -7.76
N ASP A 35 2.00 4.62 -7.28
CA ASP A 35 0.90 3.90 -6.63
C ASP A 35 0.85 4.05 -5.10
N GLY A 36 1.79 4.80 -4.51
CA GLY A 36 1.85 5.10 -3.07
C GLY A 36 2.27 3.93 -2.17
N VAL A 37 2.40 2.70 -2.70
CA VAL A 37 2.79 1.53 -1.90
C VAL A 37 4.25 1.66 -1.45
N MET A 38 5.14 2.06 -2.37
CA MET A 38 6.55 2.24 -2.05
C MET A 38 6.78 3.39 -1.05
N ALA A 39 5.98 4.47 -1.14
CA ALA A 39 6.01 5.54 -0.15
C ALA A 39 5.58 5.05 1.24
N ALA A 40 4.54 4.20 1.31
CA ALA A 40 4.11 3.57 2.55
C ALA A 40 5.20 2.65 3.14
N GLU A 41 5.87 1.85 2.32
CA GLU A 41 6.99 0.99 2.74
C GLU A 41 8.15 1.80 3.31
N VAL A 42 8.55 2.88 2.64
CA VAL A 42 9.60 3.79 3.13
C VAL A 42 9.27 4.29 4.53
N ILE A 43 8.04 4.80 4.75
CA ILE A 43 7.64 5.30 6.07
C ILE A 43 7.54 4.15 7.08
N ALA A 44 7.05 2.98 6.67
CA ALA A 44 6.90 1.81 7.54
C ALA A 44 8.25 1.27 8.01
N ASN A 45 9.30 1.34 7.20
CA ASN A 45 10.65 0.91 7.58
C ASN A 45 11.16 1.67 8.82
N PHE A 46 10.85 2.96 8.89
CA PHE A 46 11.29 3.85 9.97
C PHE A 46 10.27 3.90 11.13
N ILE A 47 8.97 3.89 10.82
CA ILE A 47 7.90 4.05 11.79
C ILE A 47 6.78 3.02 11.53
N PRO A 48 7.00 1.73 11.83
CA PRO A 48 6.02 0.68 11.52
C PRO A 48 4.64 0.90 12.15
N ARG A 49 4.58 1.56 13.32
CA ARG A 49 3.33 1.74 14.09
C ARG A 49 2.35 2.73 13.49
N ILE A 50 2.76 3.56 12.53
CA ILE A 50 1.86 4.56 11.93
C ILE A 50 1.36 4.13 10.55
N VAL A 51 1.92 3.06 9.98
CA VAL A 51 1.58 2.56 8.65
C VAL A 51 1.01 1.16 8.74
N GLU A 52 -0.20 1.00 8.24
CA GLU A 52 -0.85 -0.30 8.07
C GLU A 52 -0.72 -0.72 6.60
N LEU A 53 0.34 -1.47 6.27
CA LEU A 53 0.67 -1.83 4.88
C LEU A 53 -0.45 -2.59 4.15
N HIS A 54 -1.30 -3.33 4.87
CA HIS A 54 -2.43 -4.05 4.27
C HIS A 54 -3.47 -3.13 3.60
N ASN A 55 -3.50 -1.85 3.97
CA ASN A 55 -4.41 -0.86 3.35
C ASN A 55 -3.94 -0.40 1.96
N TYR A 56 -2.71 -0.72 1.55
CA TYR A 56 -2.11 -0.25 0.30
C TYR A 56 -1.86 -1.45 -0.60
N GLN A 57 -2.67 -1.59 -1.65
CA GLN A 57 -2.54 -2.65 -2.64
C GLN A 57 -1.88 -2.10 -3.90
N SER A 58 -1.00 -2.88 -4.54
CA SER A 58 -0.38 -2.46 -5.81
C SER A 58 -1.45 -2.16 -6.86
N ALA A 59 -1.39 -0.97 -7.44
CA ALA A 59 -2.43 -0.44 -8.31
C ALA A 59 -1.86 0.05 -9.65
N SER A 60 -2.53 -0.29 -10.75
CA SER A 60 -2.23 0.23 -12.08
C SER A 60 -3.22 1.31 -12.54
N SER A 61 -4.45 1.31 -12.01
CA SER A 61 -5.50 2.29 -12.31
C SER A 61 -5.22 3.62 -11.61
N THR A 62 -5.38 4.73 -12.33
CA THR A 62 -5.23 6.10 -11.80
C THR A 62 -6.06 6.32 -10.54
N HIS A 63 -7.28 5.78 -10.52
CA HIS A 63 -8.16 5.90 -9.37
C HIS A 63 -7.62 5.13 -8.15
N ALA A 64 -7.26 3.85 -8.32
CA ALA A 64 -6.73 3.04 -7.23
C ALA A 64 -5.40 3.62 -6.68
N LYS A 65 -4.56 4.19 -7.54
CA LYS A 65 -3.35 4.93 -7.11
C LYS A 65 -3.70 6.18 -6.29
N ARG A 66 -4.68 6.97 -6.73
CA ARG A 66 -5.18 8.15 -5.98
C ARG A 66 -5.69 7.73 -4.60
N TYR A 67 -6.49 6.67 -4.53
CA TYR A 67 -7.02 6.14 -3.27
C TYR A 67 -5.90 5.77 -2.27
N ASN A 68 -4.83 5.11 -2.76
CA ASN A 68 -3.66 4.79 -1.94
C ASN A 68 -3.01 6.07 -1.40
N TRP A 69 -2.77 7.08 -2.24
CA TRP A 69 -2.18 8.36 -1.84
C TRP A 69 -3.05 9.16 -0.86
N GLU A 70 -4.36 9.21 -1.08
CA GLU A 70 -5.29 9.90 -0.17
C GLU A 70 -5.40 9.18 1.19
N THR A 71 -5.36 7.85 1.17
CA THR A 71 -5.29 7.06 2.39
C THR A 71 -3.97 7.30 3.13
N LEU A 72 -2.85 7.38 2.42
CA LEU A 72 -1.56 7.72 2.99
C LEU A 72 -1.57 9.13 3.59
N GLN A 73 -2.16 10.10 2.88
CA GLN A 73 -2.31 11.48 3.35
C GLN A 73 -3.11 11.55 4.67
N ARG A 74 -4.26 10.87 4.71
CA ARG A 74 -5.19 10.92 5.84
C ARG A 74 -4.68 10.14 7.05
N LYS A 75 -4.11 8.94 6.86
CA LYS A 75 -3.72 8.05 7.96
C LYS A 75 -2.28 8.29 8.44
N VAL A 76 -1.36 8.63 7.55
CA VAL A 76 0.08 8.63 7.82
C VAL A 76 0.66 10.05 7.76
N LEU A 77 0.58 10.73 6.61
CA LEU A 77 1.26 12.01 6.40
C LEU A 77 0.73 13.12 7.33
N ARG A 78 -0.57 13.12 7.63
CA ARG A 78 -1.16 14.06 8.61
C ARG A 78 -0.53 13.91 10.00
N ARG A 79 -0.09 12.71 10.39
CA ARG A 79 0.60 12.47 11.67
C ARG A 79 2.06 12.91 11.65
N LEU A 80 2.63 13.02 10.46
CA LEU A 80 3.97 13.52 10.17
C LEU A 80 3.97 15.02 9.84
N HIS A 81 2.82 15.69 9.89
CA HIS A 81 2.64 17.10 9.53
C HIS A 81 2.96 17.43 8.06
N VAL A 82 2.94 16.44 7.18
CA VAL A 82 3.10 16.60 5.72
C VAL A 82 1.72 16.73 5.08
N ARG A 83 1.54 17.72 4.20
CA ARG A 83 0.30 17.99 3.47
C ARG A 83 0.54 18.02 1.97
N LEU A 84 -0.06 17.07 1.26
CA LEU A 84 -0.08 16.97 -0.19
C LEU A 84 -1.41 17.52 -0.71
N PRO A 85 -1.41 18.61 -1.52
CA PRO A 85 -2.60 19.07 -2.21
C PRO A 85 -3.01 18.09 -3.33
N ASN A 86 -4.29 18.11 -3.70
CA ASN A 86 -4.87 17.22 -4.71
C ASN A 86 -4.17 17.31 -6.07
N ASP A 87 -3.68 18.48 -6.45
CA ASP A 87 -2.94 18.69 -7.71
C ASP A 87 -1.63 17.90 -7.70
N GLN A 88 -0.88 17.96 -6.58
CA GLN A 88 0.36 17.20 -6.43
C GLN A 88 0.12 15.69 -6.39
N ILE A 89 -0.97 15.24 -5.73
CA ILE A 89 -1.39 13.83 -5.77
C ILE A 89 -1.68 13.41 -7.22
N THR A 90 -2.35 14.26 -7.99
CA THR A 90 -2.66 13.99 -9.41
C THR A 90 -1.39 13.84 -10.24
N ASP A 91 -0.42 14.73 -10.05
CA ASP A 91 0.86 14.68 -10.77
C ASP A 91 1.68 13.42 -10.43
N ILE A 92 1.72 13.04 -9.14
CA ILE A 92 2.39 11.82 -8.68
C ILE A 92 1.74 10.57 -9.25
N VAL A 93 0.41 10.49 -9.23
CA VAL A 93 -0.35 9.36 -9.77
C VAL A 93 -0.09 9.17 -11.27
N ASN A 94 0.07 10.27 -11.99
CA ASN A 94 0.43 10.30 -13.41
C ASN A 94 1.92 10.05 -13.69
N ALA A 95 2.73 9.83 -12.64
CA ALA A 95 4.17 9.64 -12.72
C ALA A 95 4.88 10.80 -13.45
N VAL A 96 4.42 12.04 -13.22
CA VAL A 96 5.08 13.23 -13.75
C VAL A 96 6.49 13.32 -13.14
N PRO A 97 7.56 13.36 -13.96
CA PRO A 97 8.93 13.48 -13.46
C PRO A 97 9.12 14.79 -12.68
N GLY A 98 9.82 14.75 -11.55
CA GLY A 98 10.04 15.94 -10.71
C GLY A 98 8.93 16.21 -9.68
N SER A 99 7.77 15.54 -9.76
CA SER A 99 6.65 15.79 -8.84
C SER A 99 6.76 15.02 -7.51
N ILE A 100 7.49 13.91 -7.47
CA ILE A 100 7.57 13.04 -6.30
C ILE A 100 8.76 13.39 -5.40
N GLU A 101 9.82 13.94 -5.99
CA GLU A 101 11.08 14.28 -5.35
C GLU A 101 10.89 15.28 -4.19
N PRO A 102 10.13 16.39 -4.34
CA PRO A 102 9.84 17.29 -3.23
C PRO A 102 9.08 16.60 -2.09
N VAL A 103 8.13 15.72 -2.44
CA VAL A 103 7.33 14.98 -1.45
C VAL A 103 8.18 14.00 -0.66
N LEU A 104 9.14 13.35 -1.32
CA LEU A 104 10.05 12.43 -0.66
C LEU A 104 11.03 13.15 0.28
N LEU A 105 11.46 14.37 -0.06
CA LEU A 105 12.22 15.24 0.85
C LEU A 105 11.38 15.60 2.08
N ASP A 106 10.15 16.06 1.89
CA ASP A 106 9.23 16.39 2.98
C ASP A 106 8.98 15.16 3.90
N ILE A 107 8.83 13.98 3.30
CA ILE A 107 8.67 12.72 4.06
C ILE A 107 9.93 12.39 4.84
N ARG A 108 11.12 12.49 4.25
CA ARG A 108 12.41 12.23 4.92
C ARG A 108 12.56 13.16 6.13
N ASP A 109 12.43 14.46 5.93
CA ASP A 109 12.60 15.47 6.97
C ASP A 109 11.57 15.27 8.10
N ALA A 110 10.33 14.89 7.75
CA ALA A 110 9.29 14.58 8.74
C ALA A 110 9.56 13.29 9.53
N ILE A 111 10.15 12.26 8.90
CA ILE A 111 10.57 11.03 9.58
C ILE A 111 11.68 11.36 10.59
N GLU A 112 12.70 12.11 10.17
CA GLU A 112 13.82 12.51 11.02
C GLU A 112 13.34 13.31 12.23
N TYR A 113 12.47 14.30 12.00
CA TYR A 113 11.85 15.08 13.08
C TYR A 113 11.05 14.20 14.04
N TYR A 114 10.24 13.27 13.52
CA TYR A 114 9.47 12.34 14.34
C TYR A 114 10.36 11.45 15.21
N MET A 115 11.47 10.95 14.65
CA MET A 115 12.44 10.13 15.38
C MET A 115 13.15 10.92 16.48
N ALA A 116 13.61 12.13 16.18
CA ALA A 116 14.29 13.01 17.14
C ALA A 116 13.37 13.34 18.33
N ASN A 117 12.11 13.68 18.06
CA ASN A 117 11.11 13.98 19.10
C ASN A 117 10.73 12.75 19.93
N LYS A 118 10.78 11.54 19.36
CA LYS A 118 10.57 10.30 20.12
C LYS A 118 11.75 9.97 21.02
N ALA A 119 12.98 10.19 20.54
CA ALA A 119 14.19 9.99 21.33
C ALA A 119 14.25 10.91 22.55
N SER A 120 13.93 12.20 22.37
CA SER A 120 13.89 13.18 23.47
C SER A 120 12.82 12.85 24.51
N ARG A 121 11.66 12.37 24.08
CA ARG A 121 10.56 11.95 24.98
C ARG A 121 10.87 10.65 25.74
N SER A 122 11.74 9.79 25.20
CA SER A 122 12.26 8.60 25.91
C SER A 122 13.37 8.94 26.90
N MET A 123 14.08 10.06 26.73
CA MET A 123 15.04 10.57 27.72
C MET A 123 14.37 11.34 28.86
N SER A 124 13.21 11.96 28.63
CA SER A 124 12.43 12.63 29.68
C SER A 124 11.58 11.69 30.56
N SER A 125 11.79 10.37 30.46
CA SER A 125 11.06 9.34 31.23
C SER A 125 12.00 8.46 32.05
N ARG A 126 13.09 9.05 32.59
CA ARG A 126 14.03 8.37 33.50
C ARG A 126 14.10 8.91 34.93
N ASP A 127 13.21 9.81 35.32
CA ASP A 127 13.01 10.18 36.74
C ASP A 127 11.50 10.27 37.01
N ASP A 128 10.87 9.12 37.26
CA ASP A 128 9.93 8.94 38.38
C ASP A 128 9.59 7.44 38.48
N ASP A 129 10.29 6.77 39.38
CA ASP A 129 10.04 5.38 39.75
C ASP A 129 9.03 5.39 40.91
N GLN A 130 7.74 5.34 40.59
CA GLN A 130 6.71 5.01 41.58
C GLN A 130 5.60 4.16 40.95
N PRO A 131 5.43 2.90 41.38
CA PRO A 131 4.30 2.09 40.97
C PRO A 131 3.10 2.44 41.87
N GLU A 132 2.23 3.34 41.41
CA GLU A 132 0.94 3.59 42.08
C GLU A 132 -0.11 2.56 41.62
N PRO A 133 -0.63 1.71 42.52
CA PRO A 133 -1.71 0.77 42.24
C PRO A 133 -3.02 1.53 42.01
N ARG A 134 -3.80 1.06 41.04
CA ARG A 134 -5.19 1.49 40.85
C ARG A 134 -6.02 1.16 42.10
N GLU A 135 -6.24 2.13 42.98
CA GLU A 135 -7.37 2.12 43.89
C GLU A 135 -8.53 2.91 43.29
N ILE A 136 -9.69 2.28 43.19
CA ILE A 136 -10.96 2.90 42.82
C ILE A 136 -11.66 3.26 44.14
N PRO A 137 -11.79 4.54 44.54
CA PRO A 137 -12.61 4.90 45.68
C PRO A 137 -14.06 5.06 45.23
N LEU A 138 -14.90 4.19 45.77
CA LEU A 138 -16.35 4.24 45.67
C LEU A 138 -16.89 5.32 46.64
N SER A 139 -17.19 6.54 46.17
CA SER A 139 -18.20 7.41 46.82
C SER A 139 -18.52 8.67 46.01
N GLN A 140 -19.77 8.72 45.55
CA GLN A 140 -20.68 9.88 45.48
C GLN A 140 -20.15 11.25 45.01
N ALA A 141 -20.54 11.64 43.80
CA ALA A 141 -21.41 12.82 43.62
C ALA A 141 -22.01 12.83 42.21
N MET A 142 -23.34 12.87 42.15
CA MET A 142 -24.13 13.02 40.93
C MET A 142 -23.94 14.42 40.35
N ALA A 143 -23.39 14.51 39.14
CA ALA A 143 -23.51 15.67 38.27
C ALA A 143 -24.12 15.20 36.93
N PRO A 144 -25.14 15.88 36.37
CA PRO A 144 -25.75 15.43 35.12
C PRO A 144 -24.76 15.60 33.97
N ILE A 145 -24.35 14.47 33.39
CA ILE A 145 -23.62 14.42 32.13
C ILE A 145 -24.56 14.95 31.03
N LYS A 146 -24.34 16.20 30.61
CA LYS A 146 -24.88 16.67 29.32
C LYS A 146 -24.19 15.85 28.23
N PRO A 147 -24.93 15.13 27.35
CA PRO A 147 -24.28 14.44 26.25
C PRO A 147 -23.80 15.53 25.27
N ARG A 148 -22.50 15.82 25.32
CA ARG A 148 -21.82 16.60 24.27
C ARG A 148 -21.72 15.68 23.06
N ARG A 149 -22.84 15.55 22.35
CA ARG A 149 -22.93 14.99 21.01
C ARG A 149 -22.12 15.95 20.14
N GLN A 150 -20.82 15.69 20.01
CA GLN A 150 -20.04 16.27 18.92
C GLN A 150 -20.72 15.78 17.65
N GLN A 151 -21.52 16.67 17.07
CA GLN A 151 -21.90 16.60 15.67
C GLN A 151 -20.57 16.61 14.91
N ARG A 152 -20.07 15.42 14.56
CA ARG A 152 -19.28 15.29 13.35
C ARG A 152 -20.25 15.66 12.24
N GLU A 153 -20.00 16.79 11.60
CA GLU A 153 -20.64 17.09 10.32
C GLU A 153 -20.46 15.87 9.41
N PRO A 154 -21.49 15.46 8.65
CA PRO A 154 -21.32 14.43 7.64
C PRO A 154 -20.33 14.96 6.61
N GLU A 155 -19.15 14.32 6.54
CA GLU A 155 -18.22 14.49 5.43
C GLU A 155 -18.98 14.22 4.11
N PRO A 156 -18.73 15.00 3.06
CA PRO A 156 -19.61 15.08 1.90
C PRO A 156 -19.60 13.78 1.09
N ASP A 157 -20.79 13.43 0.57
CA ASP A 157 -21.23 12.42 -0.42
C ASP A 157 -20.17 11.87 -1.41
N TYR A 158 -19.11 12.63 -1.70
CA TYR A 158 -17.97 12.22 -2.53
C TYR A 158 -17.25 10.97 -2.02
N ALA A 159 -17.06 10.81 -0.71
CA ALA A 159 -16.33 9.65 -0.17
C ALA A 159 -17.12 8.33 -0.36
N GLU A 160 -18.45 8.39 -0.31
CA GLU A 160 -19.32 7.23 -0.54
C GLU A 160 -19.39 6.87 -2.02
N GLN A 161 -19.51 7.88 -2.90
CA GLN A 161 -19.48 7.70 -4.35
C GLN A 161 -18.16 7.08 -4.83
N GLU A 162 -17.05 7.57 -4.32
CA GLU A 162 -15.72 7.07 -4.65
C GLU A 162 -15.51 5.64 -4.15
N THR A 163 -15.98 5.30 -2.94
CA THR A 163 -15.95 3.91 -2.46
C THR A 163 -16.84 2.98 -3.29
N MET A 164 -17.98 3.47 -3.80
CA MET A 164 -18.90 2.70 -4.61
C MET A 164 -18.31 2.41 -5.99
N GLU A 165 -17.61 3.37 -6.59
CA GLU A 165 -16.93 3.23 -7.88
C GLU A 165 -15.75 2.25 -7.79
N ILE A 166 -14.94 2.33 -6.72
CA ILE A 166 -13.88 1.33 -6.44
C ILE A 166 -14.48 -0.07 -6.27
N MET A 167 -15.60 -0.19 -5.55
CA MET A 167 -16.26 -1.48 -5.34
C MET A 167 -16.74 -2.07 -6.67
N GLN A 168 -17.28 -1.23 -7.57
CA GLN A 168 -17.70 -1.66 -8.91
C GLN A 168 -16.51 -2.09 -9.78
N GLU A 169 -15.40 -1.36 -9.75
CA GLU A 169 -14.18 -1.75 -10.49
C GLU A 169 -13.62 -3.08 -9.96
N GLN A 170 -13.67 -3.29 -8.62
CA GLN A 170 -13.29 -4.57 -8.01
C GLN A 170 -14.23 -5.71 -8.42
N GLU A 171 -15.54 -5.47 -8.45
CA GLU A 171 -16.53 -6.45 -8.87
C GLU A 171 -16.37 -6.83 -10.35
N GLN A 172 -16.12 -5.85 -11.22
CA GLN A 172 -15.77 -6.10 -12.63
C GLN A 172 -14.50 -6.94 -12.75
N ARG A 173 -13.45 -6.61 -11.99
CA ARG A 173 -12.18 -7.34 -12.05
C ARG A 173 -12.31 -8.77 -11.53
N ILE A 174 -13.16 -9.00 -10.53
CA ILE A 174 -13.51 -10.35 -10.09
C ILE A 174 -14.19 -11.10 -11.23
N GLY A 175 -15.17 -10.49 -11.90
CA GLY A 175 -15.83 -11.08 -13.07
C GLY A 175 -14.86 -11.45 -14.20
N ASP A 176 -13.95 -10.54 -14.56
CA ASP A 176 -12.94 -10.78 -15.60
C ASP A 176 -12.00 -11.95 -15.22
N LEU A 177 -11.59 -12.03 -13.94
CA LEU A 177 -10.76 -13.12 -13.43
C LEU A 177 -11.50 -14.45 -13.41
N GLU A 178 -12.78 -14.45 -13.05
CA GLU A 178 -13.65 -15.64 -13.09
C GLU A 178 -13.83 -16.14 -14.54
N GLU A 179 -14.04 -15.24 -15.50
CA GLU A 179 -14.12 -15.59 -16.92
C GLU A 179 -12.79 -16.17 -17.43
N ALA A 180 -11.66 -15.53 -17.08
CA ALA A 180 -10.34 -16.01 -17.45
C ALA A 180 -10.05 -17.41 -16.86
N ASN A 181 -10.41 -17.63 -15.60
CA ASN A 181 -10.29 -18.94 -14.95
C ASN A 181 -11.14 -20.00 -15.67
N LYS A 182 -12.37 -19.68 -16.05
CA LYS A 182 -13.24 -20.59 -16.82
C LYS A 182 -12.63 -20.96 -18.17
N VAL A 183 -12.02 -20.01 -18.88
CA VAL A 183 -11.31 -20.29 -20.14
C VAL A 183 -10.10 -21.20 -19.90
N LEU A 184 -9.35 -20.96 -18.83
CA LEU A 184 -8.21 -21.80 -18.46
C LEU A 184 -8.63 -23.22 -18.09
N GLU A 185 -9.72 -23.39 -17.35
CA GLU A 185 -10.28 -24.72 -17.03
C GLU A 185 -10.62 -25.51 -18.30
N ILE A 186 -11.31 -24.89 -19.26
CA ILE A 186 -11.62 -25.51 -20.55
C ILE A 186 -10.34 -25.89 -21.31
N LYS A 187 -9.31 -25.03 -21.28
CA LYS A 187 -8.01 -25.33 -21.90
C LYS A 187 -7.33 -26.52 -21.24
N VAL A 188 -7.35 -26.60 -19.92
CA VAL A 188 -6.79 -27.73 -19.16
C VAL A 188 -7.53 -29.02 -19.53
N GLU A 189 -8.86 -29.00 -19.58
CA GLU A 189 -9.65 -30.17 -19.97
C GLU A 189 -9.30 -30.65 -21.39
N LYS A 190 -9.23 -29.72 -22.37
CA LYS A 190 -8.84 -30.06 -23.75
C LYS A 190 -7.43 -30.64 -23.84
N LEU A 191 -6.48 -30.09 -23.08
CA LEU A 191 -5.11 -30.62 -23.02
C LEU A 191 -5.08 -32.03 -22.41
N GLN A 192 -5.85 -32.27 -21.35
CA GLN A 192 -5.98 -33.61 -20.74
C GLN A 192 -6.57 -34.63 -21.72
N GLN A 193 -7.61 -34.24 -22.49
CA GLN A 193 -8.17 -35.10 -23.54
C GLN A 193 -7.12 -35.41 -24.63
N LEU A 194 -6.34 -34.41 -25.04
CA LEU A 194 -5.30 -34.58 -26.05
C LEU A 194 -4.19 -35.54 -25.58
N VAL A 195 -3.75 -35.42 -24.33
CA VAL A 195 -2.77 -36.34 -23.72
C VAL A 195 -3.32 -37.77 -23.71
N LYS A 196 -4.56 -37.99 -23.25
CA LYS A 196 -5.19 -39.32 -23.27
C LYS A 196 -5.25 -39.94 -24.66
N LEU A 197 -5.54 -39.13 -25.68
CA LEU A 197 -5.56 -39.58 -27.08
C LEU A 197 -4.15 -39.98 -27.54
N LYS A 198 -3.14 -39.16 -27.24
CA LYS A 198 -1.73 -39.45 -27.55
C LYS A 198 -1.25 -40.72 -26.84
N ASP A 199 -1.56 -40.90 -25.56
CA ASP A 199 -1.16 -42.09 -24.80
C ASP A 199 -1.81 -43.37 -25.34
N SER A 200 -3.06 -43.29 -25.79
CA SER A 200 -3.74 -44.41 -26.45
C SER A 200 -3.08 -44.76 -27.79
N ARG A 201 -2.69 -43.73 -28.56
CA ARG A 201 -1.99 -43.91 -29.83
C ARG A 201 -0.60 -44.50 -29.64
N ILE A 202 0.15 -44.02 -28.64
CA ILE A 202 1.46 -44.55 -28.26
C ILE A 202 1.32 -46.02 -27.91
N ARG A 203 0.41 -46.38 -26.99
CA ARG A 203 0.14 -47.78 -26.63
C ARG A 203 -0.14 -48.66 -27.84
N ALA A 204 -1.07 -48.26 -28.70
CA ALA A 204 -1.40 -49.05 -29.90
C ALA A 204 -0.23 -49.21 -30.88
N LEU A 205 0.68 -48.22 -30.97
CA LEU A 205 1.88 -48.32 -31.78
C LEU A 205 2.95 -49.18 -31.11
N THR A 206 3.12 -49.06 -29.79
CA THR A 206 4.02 -49.89 -28.99
C THR A 206 3.62 -51.37 -29.08
N ASP A 207 2.33 -51.69 -28.95
CA ASP A 207 1.82 -53.05 -29.07
C ASP A 207 2.13 -53.64 -30.46
N LYS A 208 1.92 -52.86 -31.53
CA LYS A 208 2.27 -53.29 -32.91
C LYS A 208 3.77 -53.51 -33.10
N LEU A 209 4.60 -52.69 -32.45
CA LEU A 209 6.05 -52.79 -32.54
C LEU A 209 6.54 -54.09 -31.86
N ILE A 210 5.93 -54.43 -30.72
CA ILE A 210 6.15 -55.69 -30.00
C ILE A 210 5.67 -56.89 -30.85
N GLU A 211 4.46 -56.82 -31.41
CA GLU A 211 3.94 -57.87 -32.31
C GLU A 211 4.83 -58.10 -33.55
N SER A 212 5.47 -57.04 -34.04
CA SER A 212 6.39 -57.10 -35.18
C SER A 212 7.82 -57.53 -34.81
N GLY A 213 8.11 -57.76 -33.52
CA GLY A 213 9.41 -58.18 -33.01
C GLY A 213 10.53 -57.14 -33.14
N LEU A 214 10.18 -55.85 -33.27
CA LEU A 214 11.12 -54.75 -33.46
C LEU A 214 11.60 -54.12 -32.13
N VAL A 215 10.93 -54.42 -31.02
CA VAL A 215 11.26 -54.06 -29.63
C VAL A 215 10.86 -55.19 -28.70
#